data_AF-A0A1C5VS55-F1
#
_entry.id   AF-A0A1C5VS55-F1
#
_cell.length_a   1.000
_cell.length_b   1.000
_cell.length_c   1.000
_cell.angle_alpha   90.00
_cell.angle_beta   90.00
_cell.angle_gamma   90.00
#
_symmetry.space_group_name_H-M   'P 1'
#
loop_
_entity.id
_entity.type
_entity.pdbx_description
1 polymer ?
#
loop_
_entity_poly.entity_id
_entity_poly.type
_entity_poly.pdbx_seq_one_letter_code
_entity_poly.pdbx_strand_id
1 'polypeptide(L)'
;MEEKKVLSIDTMICDLRTVSEETLQSYEKINISAMTVFVTERTQELFHRYPVNLDAMAVEKLDENVRLVEQNGVYKITDQVQAGEPTYLTVSGQLQIAKGAEKALESYVKIVVNGKAVYPKSIEKALVGKLTCNGAMTVYPDDAIFVEKELTADKVFAARAQENTAYYTDRKAYLLDADAVEKLAEKHVRILTGKAIAAESLLDTAALLLDEEAEIILVPEGCSCVKGDVCLDQKLVRRYGKKLLIAGNVTDAQPGVAATLEYLQVTGRTMIPESEMEAFDAVCESSGEVTTYKGKLLRDIGEFAVDQKLLEAAKELTVADCGCVKVVEDVTAEQIKDRLFLKDCGAVECAEELQGILRLQSDGVGAFSGKEAIQGVENSIGEADGKVTKISAMKYVM
;
A
#
# COMPACT_ATOMS: atom_id res chain seq x y z
N MET A 1 17.71 -26.91 45.48
CA MET A 1 16.50 -26.65 44.67
C MET A 1 16.94 -25.58 43.68
N GLU A 2 17.14 -25.92 42.41
CA GLU A 2 17.49 -24.90 41.41
C GLU A 2 16.34 -23.88 41.34
N GLU A 3 16.66 -22.59 41.47
CA GLU A 3 15.68 -21.52 41.34
C GLU A 3 15.15 -21.54 39.89
N LYS A 4 13.84 -21.74 39.72
CA LYS A 4 13.19 -21.76 38.41
C LYS A 4 13.20 -20.35 37.81
N LYS A 5 13.40 -20.25 36.49
CA LYS A 5 13.52 -18.96 35.76
C LYS A 5 12.17 -18.47 35.26
N VAL A 6 12.05 -17.18 34.96
CA VAL A 6 10.91 -16.61 34.23
C VAL A 6 11.19 -16.67 32.73
N LEU A 7 10.24 -17.16 31.93
CA LEU A 7 10.28 -17.10 30.48
C LEU A 7 9.38 -15.96 29.99
N SER A 8 9.91 -15.09 29.12
CA SER A 8 9.17 -14.03 28.46
C SER A 8 9.32 -14.19 26.95
N ILE A 9 8.23 -14.45 26.25
CA ILE A 9 8.17 -14.62 24.80
C ILE A 9 7.44 -13.41 24.21
N ASP A 10 8.07 -12.74 23.26
CA ASP A 10 7.49 -11.66 22.46
C ASP A 10 7.69 -12.00 20.98
N THR A 11 6.59 -12.35 20.29
CA THR A 11 6.67 -12.89 18.92
C THR A 11 5.43 -12.58 18.09
N MET A 12 5.52 -12.61 16.77
CA MET A 12 4.30 -12.50 15.94
C MET A 12 3.49 -13.79 15.99
N ILE A 13 4.16 -14.94 15.87
CA ILE A 13 3.52 -16.26 15.87
C ILE A 13 4.14 -17.16 16.93
N CYS A 14 3.34 -17.66 17.87
CA CYS A 14 3.76 -18.62 18.88
C CYS A 14 3.05 -19.97 18.66
N ASP A 15 3.78 -21.02 18.27
CA ASP A 15 3.24 -22.37 18.13
C ASP A 15 3.49 -23.18 19.40
N LEU A 16 2.43 -23.44 20.16
CA LEU A 16 2.45 -24.12 21.44
C LEU A 16 1.79 -25.51 21.35
N ARG A 17 1.51 -26.01 20.14
CA ARG A 17 0.78 -27.28 19.95
C ARG A 17 1.55 -28.48 20.49
N THR A 18 2.88 -28.46 20.39
CA THR A 18 3.78 -29.55 20.81
C THR A 18 4.36 -29.38 22.20
N VAL A 19 4.01 -28.31 22.93
CA VAL A 19 4.64 -28.01 24.22
C VAL A 19 4.44 -29.17 25.21
N SER A 20 5.51 -29.54 25.90
CA SER A 20 5.48 -30.61 26.91
C SER A 20 5.20 -30.05 28.30
N GLU A 21 4.61 -30.88 29.16
CA GLU A 21 4.39 -30.53 30.56
C GLU A 21 5.73 -30.30 31.31
N GLU A 22 6.77 -31.06 30.96
CA GLU A 22 8.13 -30.90 31.49
C GLU A 22 8.71 -29.52 31.15
N THR A 23 8.52 -29.06 29.91
CA THR A 23 8.94 -27.72 29.47
C THR A 23 8.28 -26.65 30.33
N LEU A 24 6.96 -26.73 30.54
CA LEU A 24 6.23 -25.77 31.37
C LEU A 24 6.67 -25.82 32.84
N GLN A 25 6.93 -27.01 33.38
CA GLN A 25 7.42 -27.20 34.76
C GLN A 25 8.80 -26.59 35.01
N SER A 26 9.65 -26.46 33.98
CA SER A 26 11.01 -25.93 34.13
C SER A 26 11.04 -24.43 34.47
N TYR A 27 9.93 -23.71 34.24
CA TYR A 27 9.80 -22.28 34.50
C TYR A 27 8.94 -21.97 35.73
N GLU A 28 9.25 -20.88 36.43
CA GLU A 28 8.44 -20.37 37.54
C GLU A 28 7.20 -19.64 37.02
N LYS A 29 7.36 -18.92 35.90
CA LYS A 29 6.32 -18.15 35.24
C LYS A 29 6.67 -18.01 33.76
N ILE A 30 5.65 -18.10 32.91
CA ILE A 30 5.79 -17.89 31.47
C ILE A 30 4.88 -16.71 31.08
N ASN A 31 5.43 -15.69 30.44
CA ASN A 31 4.65 -14.61 29.84
C ASN A 31 4.79 -14.70 28.32
N ILE A 32 3.67 -14.72 27.61
CA ILE A 32 3.63 -14.81 26.15
C ILE A 32 2.86 -13.59 25.65
N SER A 33 3.52 -12.77 24.84
CA SER A 33 2.94 -11.69 24.07
C SER A 33 3.06 -12.07 22.59
N ALA A 34 1.93 -12.27 21.91
CA ALA A 34 1.96 -12.60 20.48
C ALA A 34 0.76 -12.14 19.65
N MET A 35 0.94 -11.95 18.33
CA MET A 35 -0.22 -11.69 17.48
C MET A 35 -1.10 -12.93 17.32
N THR A 36 -0.52 -14.09 17.05
CA THR A 36 -1.27 -15.35 16.91
C THR A 36 -0.60 -16.47 17.68
N VAL A 37 -1.40 -17.21 18.45
CA VAL A 37 -0.95 -18.35 19.24
C VAL A 37 -1.70 -19.60 18.82
N PHE A 38 -0.96 -20.63 18.43
CA PHE A 38 -1.52 -21.92 18.05
C PHE A 38 -1.48 -22.89 19.24
N VAL A 39 -2.62 -23.47 19.58
CA VAL A 39 -2.78 -24.39 20.71
C VAL A 39 -3.58 -25.63 20.32
N THR A 40 -3.38 -26.72 21.06
CA THR A 40 -4.28 -27.89 21.06
C THR A 40 -5.20 -27.84 22.28
N GLU A 41 -6.19 -28.74 22.37
CA GLU A 41 -6.94 -28.96 23.61
C GLU A 41 -6.02 -29.25 24.79
N ARG A 42 -5.07 -30.16 24.58
CA ARG A 42 -4.07 -30.56 25.56
C ARG A 42 -3.28 -29.35 26.08
N THR A 43 -2.81 -28.47 25.19
CA THR A 43 -2.05 -27.28 25.59
C THR A 43 -2.92 -26.29 26.37
N GLN A 44 -4.18 -26.09 25.99
CA GLN A 44 -5.09 -25.23 26.76
C GLN A 44 -5.33 -25.75 28.18
N GLU A 45 -5.52 -27.06 28.35
CA GLU A 45 -5.65 -27.69 29.66
C GLU A 45 -4.38 -27.50 30.51
N LEU A 46 -3.19 -27.60 29.89
CA LEU A 46 -1.92 -27.34 30.57
C LEU A 46 -1.82 -25.89 31.05
N PHE A 47 -2.31 -24.90 30.30
CA PHE A 47 -2.26 -23.49 30.72
C PHE A 47 -3.12 -23.20 31.96
N HIS A 48 -4.15 -24.00 32.24
CA HIS A 48 -4.89 -23.91 33.50
C HIS A 48 -4.13 -24.48 34.69
N ARG A 49 -3.12 -25.32 34.46
CA ARG A 49 -2.34 -26.00 35.51
C ARG A 49 -1.00 -25.32 35.80
N TYR A 50 -0.50 -24.50 34.88
CA TYR A 50 0.81 -23.86 34.95
C TYR A 50 0.71 -22.33 34.90
N PRO A 51 1.64 -21.58 35.51
CA PRO A 51 1.62 -20.11 35.56
C PRO A 51 2.02 -19.48 34.21
N VAL A 52 1.12 -19.62 33.22
CA VAL A 52 1.23 -19.03 31.89
C VAL A 52 0.33 -17.80 31.82
N ASN A 53 0.92 -16.64 31.55
CA ASN A 53 0.21 -15.41 31.22
C ASN A 53 0.24 -15.23 29.70
N LEU A 54 -0.92 -15.26 29.06
CA LEU A 54 -1.07 -15.19 27.61
C LEU A 54 -1.75 -13.87 27.22
N ASP A 55 -1.01 -13.01 26.53
CA ASP A 55 -1.51 -11.82 25.86
C ASP A 55 -1.39 -12.07 24.35
N ALA A 56 -2.52 -12.30 23.69
CA ALA A 56 -2.53 -12.54 22.26
C ALA A 56 -3.73 -11.94 21.55
N MET A 57 -3.52 -11.41 20.34
CA MET A 57 -4.62 -10.89 19.52
C MET A 57 -5.52 -12.02 19.00
N ALA A 58 -4.95 -13.18 18.68
CA ALA A 58 -5.70 -14.36 18.26
C ALA A 58 -5.12 -15.64 18.90
N VAL A 59 -6.01 -16.50 19.38
CA VAL A 59 -5.67 -17.86 19.85
C VAL A 59 -6.42 -18.86 18.98
N GLU A 60 -5.66 -19.62 18.20
CA GLU A 60 -6.18 -20.55 17.21
C GLU A 60 -5.98 -21.98 17.68
N LYS A 61 -7.07 -22.72 17.76
CA LYS A 61 -7.07 -24.12 18.15
C LYS A 61 -6.91 -25.01 16.93
N LEU A 62 -5.78 -25.70 16.83
CA LEU A 62 -5.42 -26.54 15.68
C LEU A 62 -4.81 -27.86 16.14
N ASP A 63 -5.07 -28.92 15.39
CA ASP A 63 -4.40 -30.21 15.59
C ASP A 63 -2.90 -30.12 15.28
N GLU A 64 -2.11 -30.99 15.92
CA GLU A 64 -0.64 -31.02 15.78
C GLU A 64 -0.22 -31.36 14.34
N ASN A 65 -1.04 -32.14 13.61
CA ASN A 65 -0.79 -32.53 12.23
C ASN A 65 -1.10 -31.41 11.20
N VAL A 66 -1.66 -30.28 11.63
CA VAL A 66 -1.92 -29.16 10.74
C VAL A 66 -0.61 -28.46 10.38
N ARG A 67 -0.30 -28.36 9.10
CA ARG A 67 0.86 -27.63 8.61
C ARG A 67 0.58 -26.13 8.62
N LEU A 68 1.47 -25.35 9.25
CA LEU A 68 1.42 -23.88 9.20
C LEU A 68 2.23 -23.40 7.99
N VAL A 69 1.59 -22.71 7.05
CA VAL A 69 2.23 -22.17 5.84
C VAL A 69 2.04 -20.67 5.80
N GLU A 70 3.13 -19.94 5.63
CA GLU A 70 3.15 -18.47 5.55
C GLU A 70 3.68 -18.07 4.17
N GLN A 71 2.99 -17.16 3.49
CA GLN A 71 3.31 -16.72 2.15
C GLN A 71 3.23 -15.19 2.05
N ASN A 72 4.32 -14.58 1.61
CA ASN A 72 4.38 -13.14 1.33
C ASN A 72 4.21 -12.89 -0.17
N GLY A 73 3.49 -11.83 -0.54
CA GLY A 73 3.24 -11.48 -1.94
C GLY A 73 2.01 -12.17 -2.51
N VAL A 74 2.09 -12.72 -3.72
CA VAL A 74 0.96 -13.34 -4.43
C VAL A 74 1.00 -14.86 -4.28
N TYR A 75 -0.04 -15.45 -3.69
CA TYR A 75 -0.20 -16.90 -3.60
C TYR A 75 -1.41 -17.36 -4.42
N LYS A 76 -1.25 -18.47 -5.16
CA LYS A 76 -2.29 -19.00 -6.06
C LYS A 76 -2.69 -20.40 -5.66
N ILE A 77 -3.99 -20.64 -5.50
CA ILE A 77 -4.58 -21.96 -5.35
C ILE A 77 -5.28 -22.28 -6.67
N THR A 78 -4.79 -23.31 -7.36
CA THR A 78 -5.32 -23.74 -8.66
C THR A 78 -5.88 -25.15 -8.57
N ASP A 79 -6.58 -25.56 -9.63
CA ASP A 79 -7.08 -26.93 -9.83
C ASP A 79 -5.95 -27.99 -9.95
N GLN A 80 -4.72 -27.55 -10.21
CA GLN A 80 -3.53 -28.41 -10.25
C GLN A 80 -2.94 -28.70 -8.87
N VAL A 81 -3.31 -27.94 -7.85
CA VAL A 81 -2.83 -28.17 -6.48
C VAL A 81 -3.52 -29.43 -5.95
N GLN A 82 -2.75 -30.49 -5.75
CA GLN A 82 -3.27 -31.71 -5.13
C GLN A 82 -3.61 -31.45 -3.67
N ALA A 83 -4.73 -32.01 -3.21
CA ALA A 83 -5.07 -32.00 -1.78
C ALA A 83 -3.93 -32.65 -0.99
N GLY A 84 -3.35 -31.88 -0.08
CA GLY A 84 -2.22 -32.28 0.74
C GLY A 84 -2.61 -32.51 2.20
N GLU A 85 -1.61 -32.40 3.07
CA GLU A 85 -1.82 -32.41 4.52
C GLU A 85 -2.73 -31.24 4.95
N PRO A 86 -3.51 -31.40 6.04
CA PRO A 86 -4.29 -30.32 6.63
C PRO A 86 -3.44 -29.07 6.82
N THR A 87 -3.83 -27.94 6.23
CA THR A 87 -2.99 -26.75 6.15
C THR A 87 -3.70 -25.52 6.70
N TYR A 88 -3.01 -24.79 7.58
CA TYR A 88 -3.35 -23.43 7.96
C TYR A 88 -2.48 -22.48 7.12
N LEU A 89 -3.11 -21.71 6.24
CA LEU A 89 -2.41 -20.80 5.33
C LEU A 89 -2.56 -19.35 5.77
N THR A 90 -1.45 -18.65 5.95
CA THR A 90 -1.42 -17.19 6.11
C THR A 90 -0.80 -16.56 4.87
N VAL A 91 -1.51 -15.63 4.22
CA VAL A 91 -1.02 -14.87 3.07
C VAL A 91 -0.93 -13.38 3.43
N SER A 92 0.28 -12.83 3.42
CA SER A 92 0.54 -11.39 3.55
C SER A 92 0.74 -10.78 2.17
N GLY A 93 -0.34 -10.28 1.58
CA GLY A 93 -0.38 -9.84 0.19
C GLY A 93 -1.69 -10.23 -0.49
N GLN A 94 -1.61 -10.97 -1.60
CA GLN A 94 -2.78 -11.33 -2.40
C GLN A 94 -2.94 -12.86 -2.52
N LEU A 95 -4.12 -13.38 -2.18
CA LEU A 95 -4.56 -14.73 -2.49
C LEU A 95 -5.39 -14.72 -3.77
N GLN A 96 -5.07 -15.60 -4.72
CA GLN A 96 -5.87 -15.86 -5.91
C GLN A 96 -6.31 -17.31 -5.93
N ILE A 97 -7.60 -17.55 -6.12
CA ILE A 97 -8.14 -18.91 -6.22
C ILE A 97 -8.74 -19.07 -7.61
N ALA A 98 -8.28 -20.08 -8.34
CA ALA A 98 -8.79 -20.39 -9.67
C ALA A 98 -10.12 -21.13 -9.58
N LYS A 99 -10.90 -21.06 -10.66
CA LYS A 99 -12.06 -21.92 -10.87
C LYS A 99 -11.63 -23.39 -10.84
N GLY A 100 -12.43 -24.26 -10.22
CA GLY A 100 -12.12 -25.70 -10.11
C GLY A 100 -11.18 -26.07 -8.94
N ALA A 101 -10.76 -25.09 -8.14
CA ALA A 101 -9.86 -25.31 -7.01
C ALA A 101 -10.55 -25.88 -5.75
N GLU A 102 -11.84 -26.23 -5.79
CA GLU A 102 -12.62 -26.72 -4.65
C GLU A 102 -11.94 -27.90 -3.96
N LYS A 103 -11.39 -28.84 -4.74
CA LYS A 103 -10.68 -30.01 -4.23
C LYS A 103 -9.38 -29.64 -3.49
N ALA A 104 -8.64 -28.64 -3.97
CA ALA A 104 -7.45 -28.15 -3.28
C ALA A 104 -7.83 -27.54 -1.93
N LEU A 105 -8.94 -26.79 -1.88
CA LEU A 105 -9.48 -26.13 -0.69
C LEU A 105 -9.90 -27.13 0.42
N GLU A 106 -10.14 -28.40 0.11
CA GLU A 106 -10.43 -29.44 1.10
C GLU A 106 -9.30 -29.60 2.11
N SER A 107 -8.04 -29.52 1.66
CA SER A 107 -6.86 -29.66 2.54
C SER A 107 -6.59 -28.44 3.42
N TYR A 108 -7.22 -27.29 3.17
CA TYR A 108 -7.03 -26.11 4.01
C TYR A 108 -8.03 -26.14 5.16
N VAL A 109 -7.53 -26.14 6.40
CA VAL A 109 -8.37 -26.04 7.60
C VAL A 109 -8.80 -24.59 7.84
N LYS A 110 -7.90 -23.64 7.54
CA LYS A 110 -8.15 -22.20 7.64
C LYS A 110 -7.17 -21.45 6.74
N ILE A 111 -7.64 -20.34 6.18
CA ILE A 111 -6.90 -19.43 5.32
C ILE A 111 -7.08 -18.02 5.86
N VAL A 112 -5.99 -17.36 6.23
CA VAL A 112 -5.98 -15.97 6.68
C VAL A 112 -5.24 -15.12 5.65
N VAL A 113 -5.90 -14.08 5.14
CA VAL A 113 -5.34 -13.17 4.13
C VAL A 113 -5.21 -11.77 4.71
N ASN A 114 -3.97 -11.33 4.90
CA ASN A 114 -3.61 -9.97 5.28
C ASN A 114 -3.35 -9.16 4.00
N GLY A 115 -4.41 -8.76 3.32
CA GLY A 115 -4.34 -7.98 2.08
C GLY A 115 -5.57 -8.19 1.22
N LYS A 116 -5.46 -8.96 0.13
CA LYS A 116 -6.56 -9.13 -0.85
C LYS A 116 -6.82 -10.58 -1.21
N ALA A 117 -8.08 -11.00 -1.24
CA ALA A 117 -8.50 -12.30 -1.78
C ALA A 117 -9.30 -12.11 -3.07
N VAL A 118 -8.94 -12.85 -4.13
CA VAL A 118 -9.63 -12.81 -5.44
C VAL A 118 -10.02 -14.21 -5.86
N TYR A 119 -11.30 -14.46 -6.13
CA TYR A 119 -11.79 -15.78 -6.50
C TYR A 119 -13.10 -15.72 -7.31
N PRO A 120 -13.39 -16.73 -8.14
CA PRO A 120 -14.63 -16.78 -8.91
C PRO A 120 -15.82 -17.17 -8.01
N LYS A 121 -17.02 -16.76 -8.40
CA LYS A 121 -18.25 -16.93 -7.59
C LYS A 121 -18.53 -18.38 -7.18
N SER A 122 -18.18 -19.38 -8.00
CA SER A 122 -18.40 -20.79 -7.70
C SER A 122 -17.67 -21.27 -6.44
N ILE A 123 -16.53 -20.65 -6.12
CA ILE A 123 -15.65 -21.03 -5.01
C ILE A 123 -16.18 -20.55 -3.65
N GLU A 124 -17.05 -19.54 -3.64
CA GLU A 124 -17.49 -18.85 -2.42
C GLU A 124 -17.99 -19.82 -1.33
N LYS A 125 -18.80 -20.82 -1.70
CA LYS A 125 -19.31 -21.82 -0.76
C LYS A 125 -18.20 -22.68 -0.14
N ALA A 126 -17.15 -23.00 -0.89
CA ALA A 126 -16.03 -23.80 -0.39
C ALA A 126 -15.16 -23.04 0.63
N LEU A 127 -15.27 -21.71 0.67
CA LEU A 127 -14.52 -20.83 1.56
C LEU A 127 -15.25 -20.49 2.87
N VAL A 128 -16.55 -20.79 2.96
CA VAL A 128 -17.36 -20.52 4.16
C VAL A 128 -16.74 -21.21 5.37
N GLY A 129 -16.44 -20.42 6.41
CA GLY A 129 -15.81 -20.90 7.65
C GLY A 129 -14.31 -21.22 7.53
N LYS A 130 -13.72 -21.16 6.33
CA LYS A 130 -12.29 -21.40 6.09
C LYS A 130 -11.51 -20.12 5.84
N LEU A 131 -12.06 -19.17 5.08
CA LEU A 131 -11.38 -17.93 4.70
C LEU A 131 -11.68 -16.79 5.68
N THR A 132 -10.63 -16.12 6.14
CA THR A 132 -10.70 -14.82 6.81
C THR A 132 -9.81 -13.85 6.04
N CYS A 133 -10.35 -12.72 5.59
CA CYS A 133 -9.61 -11.70 4.85
C CYS A 133 -9.67 -10.38 5.61
N ASN A 134 -8.51 -9.85 5.98
CA ASN A 134 -8.35 -8.61 6.75
C ASN A 134 -8.26 -7.36 5.84
N GLY A 135 -8.40 -7.52 4.52
CA GLY A 135 -8.53 -6.42 3.58
C GLY A 135 -9.61 -6.68 2.53
N ALA A 136 -9.31 -6.46 1.25
CA ALA A 136 -10.31 -6.51 0.19
C ALA A 136 -10.65 -7.96 -0.25
N MET A 137 -11.93 -8.26 -0.43
CA MET A 137 -12.39 -9.48 -1.09
C MET A 137 -13.01 -9.12 -2.43
N THR A 138 -12.60 -9.83 -3.48
CA THR A 138 -13.04 -9.60 -4.85
C THR A 138 -13.57 -10.89 -5.43
N VAL A 139 -14.87 -10.90 -5.73
CA VAL A 139 -15.56 -12.03 -6.33
C VAL A 139 -15.89 -11.69 -7.77
N TYR A 140 -15.53 -12.57 -8.71
CA TYR A 140 -15.78 -12.35 -10.14
C TYR A 140 -16.62 -13.47 -10.77
N PRO A 141 -17.30 -13.23 -11.91
CA PRO A 141 -18.11 -14.25 -12.58
C PRO A 141 -17.31 -15.47 -13.03
N ASP A 142 -17.92 -16.65 -12.97
CA ASP A 142 -17.27 -17.92 -13.29
C ASP A 142 -16.90 -18.08 -14.77
N ASP A 143 -17.51 -17.30 -15.65
CA ASP A 143 -17.28 -17.26 -17.09
C ASP A 143 -16.23 -16.21 -17.49
N ALA A 144 -15.70 -15.45 -16.54
CA ALA A 144 -14.69 -14.42 -16.80
C ALA A 144 -13.26 -14.91 -16.53
N ILE A 145 -12.31 -14.46 -17.35
CA ILE A 145 -10.88 -14.63 -17.12
C ILE A 145 -10.38 -13.47 -16.26
N PHE A 146 -9.80 -13.77 -15.11
CA PHE A 146 -9.21 -12.74 -14.26
C PHE A 146 -7.93 -12.15 -14.87
N VAL A 147 -7.88 -10.82 -14.96
CA VAL A 147 -6.71 -10.05 -15.38
C VAL A 147 -6.12 -9.37 -14.14
N GLU A 148 -4.95 -9.84 -13.70
CA GLU A 148 -4.31 -9.39 -12.45
C GLU A 148 -3.88 -7.92 -12.44
N LYS A 149 -3.70 -7.36 -13.64
CA LYS A 149 -3.28 -5.97 -13.85
C LYS A 149 -4.45 -5.16 -14.39
N GLU A 150 -4.21 -3.87 -14.56
CA GLU A 150 -5.06 -3.05 -15.40
C GLU A 150 -5.18 -3.66 -16.79
N LEU A 151 -6.38 -3.61 -17.35
CA LEU A 151 -6.63 -4.08 -18.69
C LEU A 151 -6.36 -2.93 -19.66
N THR A 152 -5.42 -3.12 -20.57
CA THR A 152 -5.18 -2.15 -21.65
C THR A 152 -5.55 -2.82 -22.97
N ALA A 153 -6.53 -2.27 -23.67
CA ALA A 153 -6.91 -2.70 -25.01
C ALA A 153 -5.83 -2.21 -25.98
N ASP A 154 -4.74 -2.95 -26.05
CA ASP A 154 -3.68 -2.77 -27.02
C ASP A 154 -3.67 -3.91 -28.05
N LYS A 155 -2.81 -3.77 -29.05
CA LYS A 155 -2.67 -4.77 -30.13
C LYS A 155 -2.30 -6.16 -29.60
N VAL A 156 -1.58 -6.27 -28.47
CA VAL A 156 -1.17 -7.55 -27.88
C VAL A 156 -2.34 -8.22 -27.17
N PHE A 157 -3.09 -7.46 -26.36
CA PHE A 157 -4.28 -7.94 -25.68
C PHE A 157 -5.34 -8.36 -26.71
N ALA A 158 -5.65 -7.50 -27.68
CA ALA A 158 -6.61 -7.79 -28.73
C ALA A 158 -6.22 -9.01 -29.58
N ALA A 159 -4.93 -9.26 -29.80
CA ALA A 159 -4.47 -10.46 -30.49
C ALA A 159 -4.71 -11.75 -29.66
N ARG A 160 -4.49 -11.69 -28.35
CA ARG A 160 -4.59 -12.84 -27.43
C ARG A 160 -5.99 -13.09 -26.89
N ALA A 161 -6.87 -12.09 -26.94
CA ALA A 161 -8.22 -12.19 -26.43
C ALA A 161 -8.99 -13.32 -27.14
N GLN A 162 -9.70 -14.13 -26.37
CA GLN A 162 -10.55 -15.21 -26.84
C GLN A 162 -11.89 -14.64 -27.28
N GLU A 163 -12.45 -15.24 -28.33
CA GLU A 163 -13.77 -14.86 -28.82
C GLU A 163 -14.86 -15.20 -27.79
N ASN A 164 -15.91 -14.40 -27.72
CA ASN A 164 -17.06 -14.59 -26.82
C ASN A 164 -16.68 -14.73 -25.33
N THR A 165 -15.60 -14.06 -24.90
CA THR A 165 -15.01 -14.25 -23.57
C THR A 165 -15.11 -12.98 -22.74
N ALA A 166 -15.49 -13.14 -21.47
CA ALA A 166 -15.44 -12.07 -20.49
C ALA A 166 -14.05 -12.00 -19.83
N TYR A 167 -13.54 -10.79 -19.62
CA TYR A 167 -12.32 -10.53 -18.88
C TYR A 167 -12.66 -9.64 -17.69
N TYR A 168 -12.32 -10.10 -16.49
CA TYR A 168 -12.56 -9.34 -15.26
C TYR A 168 -11.27 -8.70 -14.77
N THR A 169 -11.32 -7.41 -14.48
CA THR A 169 -10.27 -6.72 -13.72
C THR A 169 -10.92 -5.89 -12.62
N ASP A 170 -10.35 -5.98 -11.43
CA ASP A 170 -10.72 -5.10 -10.31
C ASP A 170 -9.97 -3.76 -10.34
N ARG A 171 -9.22 -3.52 -11.41
CA ARG A 171 -8.52 -2.27 -11.71
C ARG A 171 -9.16 -1.61 -12.92
N LYS A 172 -8.57 -0.52 -13.40
CA LYS A 172 -9.08 0.23 -14.55
C LYS A 172 -8.88 -0.52 -15.87
N ALA A 173 -9.82 -0.33 -16.79
CA ALA A 173 -9.64 -0.65 -18.21
C ALA A 173 -9.27 0.60 -19.01
N TYR A 174 -8.42 0.46 -20.03
CA TYR A 174 -7.99 1.54 -20.92
C TYR A 174 -8.32 1.17 -22.37
N LEU A 175 -9.20 1.95 -22.99
CA LEU A 175 -9.80 1.75 -24.32
C LEU A 175 -9.44 2.96 -25.20
N LEU A 176 -8.16 3.09 -25.53
CA LEU A 176 -7.60 4.27 -26.22
C LEU A 176 -7.07 3.97 -27.64
N ASP A 177 -6.86 2.70 -27.99
CA ASP A 177 -6.40 2.28 -29.32
C ASP A 177 -7.60 1.79 -30.13
N ALA A 178 -8.03 2.58 -31.13
CA ALA A 178 -9.20 2.28 -31.96
C ALA A 178 -9.13 0.89 -32.60
N ASP A 179 -8.00 0.53 -33.22
CA ASP A 179 -7.82 -0.77 -33.88
C ASP A 179 -8.00 -1.93 -32.88
N ALA A 180 -7.49 -1.76 -31.67
CA ALA A 180 -7.56 -2.79 -30.64
C ALA A 180 -8.97 -2.91 -30.06
N VAL A 181 -9.63 -1.79 -29.80
CA VAL A 181 -11.00 -1.73 -29.27
C VAL A 181 -11.99 -2.34 -30.26
N GLU A 182 -11.91 -1.96 -31.54
CA GLU A 182 -12.75 -2.53 -32.60
C GLU A 182 -12.55 -4.05 -32.72
N LYS A 183 -11.30 -4.51 -32.73
CA LYS A 183 -10.99 -5.94 -32.80
C LYS A 183 -11.51 -6.74 -31.60
N LEU A 184 -11.53 -6.14 -30.41
CA LEU A 184 -12.13 -6.77 -29.23
C LEU A 184 -13.66 -6.87 -29.38
N ALA A 185 -14.29 -5.84 -29.95
CA ALA A 185 -15.73 -5.82 -30.19
C ALA A 185 -16.15 -6.86 -31.24
N GLU A 186 -15.38 -6.98 -32.34
CA GLU A 186 -15.55 -8.04 -33.35
C GLU A 186 -15.44 -9.44 -32.74
N LYS A 187 -14.58 -9.61 -31.73
CA LYS A 187 -14.43 -10.87 -31.00
C LYS A 187 -15.52 -11.10 -29.96
N HIS A 188 -16.49 -10.21 -29.81
CA HIS A 188 -17.52 -10.27 -28.76
C HIS A 188 -16.93 -10.42 -27.35
N VAL A 189 -15.82 -9.71 -27.11
CA VAL A 189 -15.19 -9.64 -25.78
C VAL A 189 -16.05 -8.78 -24.86
N ARG A 190 -16.17 -9.20 -23.59
CA ARG A 190 -16.72 -8.37 -22.52
C ARG A 190 -15.63 -8.03 -21.52
N ILE A 191 -15.58 -6.80 -21.05
CA ILE A 191 -14.65 -6.29 -20.04
C ILE A 191 -15.49 -5.93 -18.82
N LEU A 192 -15.26 -6.63 -17.72
CA LEU A 192 -15.96 -6.43 -16.47
C LEU A 192 -15.02 -5.64 -15.54
N THR A 193 -15.37 -4.39 -15.24
CA THR A 193 -14.57 -3.50 -14.41
C THR A 193 -15.44 -2.40 -13.79
N GLY A 194 -15.06 -1.91 -12.61
CA GLY A 194 -15.74 -0.75 -12.02
C GLY A 194 -15.44 0.57 -12.73
N LYS A 195 -14.34 0.69 -13.47
CA LYS A 195 -13.93 1.96 -14.10
C LYS A 195 -13.14 1.74 -15.38
N ALA A 196 -13.51 2.47 -16.43
CA ALA A 196 -12.83 2.47 -17.71
C ALA A 196 -12.44 3.89 -18.14
N ILE A 197 -11.37 4.00 -18.91
CA ILE A 197 -10.94 5.23 -19.57
C ILE A 197 -11.02 4.96 -21.07
N ALA A 198 -11.79 5.78 -21.79
CA ALA A 198 -12.02 5.62 -23.21
C ALA A 198 -11.81 6.94 -23.96
N ALA A 199 -11.33 6.85 -25.21
CA ALA A 199 -11.32 8.02 -26.09
C ALA A 199 -12.77 8.40 -26.44
N GLU A 200 -13.07 9.70 -26.52
CA GLU A 200 -14.40 10.21 -26.88
C GLU A 200 -14.95 9.59 -28.17
N SER A 201 -14.08 9.40 -29.17
CA SER A 201 -14.43 8.80 -30.46
C SER A 201 -14.84 7.32 -30.37
N LEU A 202 -14.47 6.64 -29.28
CA LEU A 202 -14.66 5.21 -29.06
C LEU A 202 -15.79 4.91 -28.07
N LEU A 203 -16.52 5.92 -27.58
CA LEU A 203 -17.54 5.74 -26.54
C LEU A 203 -18.54 4.64 -26.90
N ASP A 204 -19.10 4.66 -28.10
CA ASP A 204 -20.12 3.68 -28.51
C ASP A 204 -19.55 2.25 -28.53
N THR A 205 -18.35 2.06 -29.08
CA THR A 205 -17.69 0.75 -29.12
C THR A 205 -17.24 0.30 -27.72
N ALA A 206 -16.76 1.23 -26.89
CA ALA A 206 -16.40 0.98 -25.50
C ALA A 206 -17.61 0.53 -24.68
N ALA A 207 -18.77 1.16 -24.87
CA ALA A 207 -20.01 0.78 -24.20
C ALA A 207 -20.47 -0.64 -24.57
N LEU A 208 -20.16 -1.14 -25.77
CA LEU A 208 -20.43 -2.53 -26.16
C LEU A 208 -19.51 -3.55 -25.49
N LEU A 209 -18.29 -3.12 -25.12
CA LEU A 209 -17.30 -3.98 -24.46
C LEU A 209 -17.51 -4.01 -22.94
N LEU A 210 -17.96 -2.92 -22.35
CA LEU A 210 -18.03 -2.74 -20.89
C LEU A 210 -19.36 -3.24 -20.32
N ASP A 211 -19.36 -3.59 -19.03
CA ASP A 211 -20.59 -3.81 -18.29
C ASP A 211 -21.34 -2.50 -18.00
N GLU A 212 -22.66 -2.59 -17.86
CA GLU A 212 -23.55 -1.43 -17.65
C GLU A 212 -23.21 -0.62 -16.38
N GLU A 213 -22.55 -1.26 -15.41
CA GLU A 213 -22.17 -0.65 -14.14
C GLU A 213 -20.80 0.06 -14.18
N ALA A 214 -20.04 -0.06 -15.28
CA ALA A 214 -18.72 0.54 -15.41
C ALA A 214 -18.79 2.07 -15.51
N GLU A 215 -18.05 2.78 -14.66
CA GLU A 215 -17.86 4.23 -14.80
C GLU A 215 -16.90 4.50 -15.96
N ILE A 216 -17.36 5.20 -17.00
CA ILE A 216 -16.55 5.57 -18.17
C ILE A 216 -16.03 7.00 -18.01
N ILE A 217 -14.71 7.17 -17.95
CA ILE A 217 -14.04 8.45 -18.05
C ILE A 217 -13.65 8.68 -19.52
N LEU A 218 -14.18 9.74 -20.11
CA LEU A 218 -13.85 10.13 -21.48
C LEU A 218 -12.61 11.01 -21.52
N VAL A 219 -11.75 10.77 -22.49
CA VAL A 219 -10.58 11.60 -22.79
C VAL A 219 -10.54 11.97 -24.27
N PRO A 220 -9.93 13.11 -24.64
CA PRO A 220 -9.83 13.51 -26.04
C PRO A 220 -9.00 12.54 -26.88
N GLU A 221 -9.23 12.59 -28.20
CA GLU A 221 -8.47 11.78 -29.16
C GLU A 221 -6.96 12.07 -29.11
N GLY A 222 -6.16 11.00 -29.16
CA GLY A 222 -4.71 11.06 -29.05
C GLY A 222 -4.19 11.33 -27.63
N CYS A 223 -5.03 11.21 -26.61
CA CYS A 223 -4.61 11.31 -25.21
C CYS A 223 -3.69 10.14 -24.82
N SER A 224 -2.55 10.46 -24.22
CA SER A 224 -1.63 9.47 -23.67
C SER A 224 -1.93 9.24 -22.19
N CYS A 225 -2.09 7.97 -21.81
CA CYS A 225 -2.16 7.59 -20.42
C CYS A 225 -0.76 7.27 -19.87
N VAL A 226 -0.33 8.00 -18.84
CA VAL A 226 0.91 7.75 -18.11
C VAL A 226 0.57 7.14 -16.75
N LYS A 227 1.17 5.99 -16.44
CA LYS A 227 0.90 5.23 -15.22
C LYS A 227 1.91 5.56 -14.13
N GLY A 228 1.42 5.72 -12.90
CA GLY A 228 2.24 6.04 -11.74
C GLY A 228 2.55 7.52 -11.60
N ASP A 229 3.38 7.83 -10.61
CA ASP A 229 3.71 9.19 -10.23
C ASP A 229 4.74 9.79 -11.19
N VAL A 230 4.56 11.08 -11.54
CA VAL A 230 5.37 11.76 -12.54
C VAL A 230 5.76 13.17 -12.13
N CYS A 231 6.90 13.63 -12.65
CA CYS A 231 7.21 15.06 -12.71
C CYS A 231 6.60 15.66 -13.98
N LEU A 232 5.81 16.73 -13.84
CA LEU A 232 5.28 17.44 -15.01
C LEU A 232 6.36 18.36 -15.60
N ASP A 233 7.17 17.80 -16.51
CA ASP A 233 8.29 18.50 -17.15
C ASP A 233 8.25 18.42 -18.68
N GLN A 234 9.14 19.16 -19.33
CA GLN A 234 9.26 19.14 -20.80
C GLN A 234 9.65 17.75 -21.36
N LYS A 235 10.27 16.86 -20.57
CA LYS A 235 10.62 15.52 -21.03
C LYS A 235 9.37 14.63 -21.10
N LEU A 236 8.46 14.75 -20.14
CA LEU A 236 7.18 14.08 -20.13
C LEU A 236 6.37 14.45 -21.37
N VAL A 237 6.24 15.75 -21.64
CA VAL A 237 5.50 16.27 -22.81
C VAL A 237 6.12 15.80 -24.13
N ARG A 238 7.46 15.79 -24.24
CA ARG A 238 8.14 15.27 -25.44
C ARG A 238 7.91 13.78 -25.66
N ARG A 239 7.75 13.01 -24.58
CA ARG A 239 7.60 11.55 -24.64
C ARG A 239 6.16 11.11 -24.92
N TYR A 240 5.19 11.81 -24.32
CA TYR A 240 3.79 11.38 -24.31
C TYR A 240 2.85 12.38 -25.01
N GLY A 241 3.36 13.51 -25.50
CA GLY A 241 2.56 14.54 -26.16
C GLY A 241 1.92 15.52 -25.19
N LYS A 242 0.96 16.30 -25.71
CA LYS A 242 0.36 17.44 -25.01
C LYS A 242 -1.01 17.15 -24.38
N LYS A 243 -1.58 15.96 -24.64
CA LYS A 243 -2.84 15.51 -24.08
C LYS A 243 -2.54 14.34 -23.15
N LEU A 244 -2.65 14.56 -21.85
CA LEU A 244 -2.16 13.63 -20.85
C LEU A 244 -3.25 13.24 -19.86
N LEU A 245 -3.37 11.94 -19.62
CA LEU A 245 -4.03 11.40 -18.44
C LEU A 245 -2.96 10.76 -17.54
N ILE A 246 -2.79 11.27 -16.33
CA ILE A 246 -1.85 10.78 -15.34
C ILE A 246 -2.60 9.91 -14.33
N ALA A 247 -2.37 8.60 -14.41
CA ALA A 247 -2.89 7.60 -13.46
C ALA A 247 -1.95 7.48 -12.24
N GLY A 248 -1.77 8.59 -11.53
CA GLY A 248 -0.87 8.73 -10.38
C GLY A 248 -0.80 10.17 -9.91
N ASN A 249 0.19 10.49 -9.09
CA ASN A 249 0.44 11.84 -8.59
C ASN A 249 1.30 12.66 -9.57
N VAL A 250 1.06 13.97 -9.62
CA VAL A 250 1.93 14.93 -10.30
C VAL A 250 2.70 15.70 -9.25
N THR A 251 4.02 15.63 -9.30
CA THR A 251 4.91 16.38 -8.39
C THR A 251 5.88 17.24 -9.19
N ASP A 252 6.55 18.19 -8.52
CA ASP A 252 7.69 18.92 -9.09
C ASP A 252 7.42 19.54 -10.47
N ALA A 253 6.22 20.09 -10.67
CA ALA A 253 5.84 20.63 -11.96
C ALA A 253 6.75 21.78 -12.38
N GLN A 254 7.34 21.65 -13.56
CA GLN A 254 8.22 22.67 -14.10
C GLN A 254 7.39 23.89 -14.55
N PRO A 255 7.75 25.12 -14.12
CA PRO A 255 7.10 26.33 -14.58
C PRO A 255 7.03 26.46 -16.11
N GLY A 256 5.89 26.91 -16.61
CA GLY A 256 5.58 27.08 -18.03
C GLY A 256 5.18 25.81 -18.76
N VAL A 257 5.25 24.61 -18.15
CA VAL A 257 4.88 23.35 -18.84
C VAL A 257 3.37 23.20 -18.97
N ALA A 258 2.60 23.56 -17.95
CA ALA A 258 1.13 23.46 -17.97
C ALA A 258 0.53 24.21 -19.18
N ALA A 259 1.01 25.44 -19.43
CA ALA A 259 0.59 26.26 -20.56
C ALA A 259 0.91 25.67 -21.96
N THR A 260 1.72 24.61 -22.04
CA THR A 260 2.03 23.93 -23.31
C THR A 260 1.14 22.73 -23.61
N LEU A 261 0.37 22.29 -22.62
CA LEU A 261 -0.56 21.17 -22.75
C LEU A 261 -1.83 21.62 -23.48
N GLU A 262 -2.52 20.64 -24.05
CA GLU A 262 -3.84 20.81 -24.67
C GLU A 262 -4.93 20.14 -23.83
N TYR A 263 -4.56 19.18 -22.98
CA TYR A 263 -5.46 18.49 -22.06
C TYR A 263 -4.63 17.88 -20.93
N LEU A 264 -5.10 18.02 -19.69
CA LEU A 264 -4.54 17.33 -18.54
C LEU A 264 -5.64 16.75 -17.66
N GLN A 265 -5.48 15.49 -17.28
CA GLN A 265 -6.26 14.88 -16.22
C GLN A 265 -5.33 14.13 -15.27
N VAL A 266 -5.49 14.31 -13.97
CA VAL A 266 -4.68 13.67 -12.94
C VAL A 266 -5.60 12.91 -11.99
N THR A 267 -5.38 11.60 -11.80
CA THR A 267 -6.23 10.83 -10.89
C THR A 267 -5.74 10.84 -9.45
N GLY A 268 -4.47 11.21 -9.22
CA GLY A 268 -3.87 11.37 -7.91
C GLY A 268 -3.79 12.84 -7.47
N ARG A 269 -2.90 13.12 -6.52
CA ARG A 269 -2.63 14.47 -6.05
C ARG A 269 -1.71 15.23 -7.01
N THR A 270 -1.83 16.55 -7.01
CA THR A 270 -1.03 17.42 -7.85
C THR A 270 -0.36 18.51 -7.02
N MET A 271 0.95 18.64 -7.14
CA MET A 271 1.74 19.71 -6.51
C MET A 271 2.42 20.56 -7.58
N ILE A 272 2.04 21.83 -7.65
CA ILE A 272 2.49 22.77 -8.70
C ILE A 272 3.05 24.08 -8.12
N PRO A 273 3.89 24.84 -8.85
CA PRO A 273 4.24 26.19 -8.45
C PRO A 273 2.98 27.05 -8.34
N GLU A 274 2.87 27.89 -7.30
CA GLU A 274 1.74 28.82 -7.14
C GLU A 274 1.58 29.75 -8.35
N SER A 275 2.70 30.13 -8.99
CA SER A 275 2.71 30.94 -10.22
C SER A 275 2.08 30.25 -11.43
N GLU A 276 1.89 28.93 -11.40
CA GLU A 276 1.34 28.13 -12.50
C GLU A 276 -0.14 27.78 -12.31
N MET A 277 -0.76 28.18 -11.19
CA MET A 277 -2.13 27.78 -10.86
C MET A 277 -3.13 28.12 -11.98
N GLU A 278 -3.07 29.35 -12.51
CA GLU A 278 -3.96 29.79 -13.58
C GLU A 278 -3.74 28.99 -14.88
N ALA A 279 -2.48 28.72 -15.24
CA ALA A 279 -2.15 27.92 -16.42
C ALA A 279 -2.54 26.45 -16.27
N PHE A 280 -2.46 25.92 -15.05
CA PHE A 280 -2.90 24.57 -14.71
C PHE A 280 -4.42 24.45 -14.79
N ASP A 281 -5.16 25.36 -14.15
CA ASP A 281 -6.63 25.36 -14.14
C ASP A 281 -7.20 25.53 -15.56
N ALA A 282 -6.50 26.22 -16.45
CA ALA A 282 -6.91 26.42 -17.84
C ALA A 282 -6.87 25.14 -18.69
N VAL A 283 -6.10 24.12 -18.28
CA VAL A 283 -5.88 22.88 -19.07
C VAL A 283 -6.26 21.60 -18.33
N CYS A 284 -6.36 21.66 -17.00
CA CYS A 284 -6.68 20.52 -16.18
C CYS A 284 -8.19 20.34 -16.03
N GLU A 285 -8.74 19.30 -16.65
CA GLU A 285 -10.17 18.97 -16.57
C GLU A 285 -10.54 18.36 -15.22
N SER A 286 -9.66 17.55 -14.65
CA SER A 286 -9.82 17.06 -13.28
C SER A 286 -8.48 16.69 -12.67
N SER A 287 -8.31 17.03 -11.40
CA SER A 287 -7.23 16.53 -10.55
C SER A 287 -7.82 16.02 -9.24
N GLY A 288 -7.09 15.15 -8.53
CA GLY A 288 -7.31 15.01 -7.09
C GLY A 288 -6.92 16.30 -6.36
N GLU A 289 -6.55 16.20 -5.09
CA GLU A 289 -6.12 17.35 -4.30
C GLU A 289 -4.96 18.10 -4.98
N VAL A 290 -5.14 19.41 -5.19
CA VAL A 290 -4.14 20.30 -5.77
C VAL A 290 -3.52 21.14 -4.66
N THR A 291 -2.22 21.03 -4.47
CA THR A 291 -1.43 21.86 -3.56
C THR A 291 -0.43 22.70 -4.35
N THR A 292 -0.11 23.87 -3.81
CA THR A 292 0.86 24.78 -4.43
C THR A 292 2.14 24.89 -3.61
N TYR A 293 3.24 25.31 -4.24
CA TYR A 293 4.46 25.71 -3.55
C TYR A 293 5.01 27.03 -4.06
N LYS A 294 5.81 27.69 -3.24
CA LYS A 294 6.46 28.97 -3.53
C LYS A 294 7.95 28.78 -3.77
N GLY A 295 8.48 29.52 -4.75
CA GLY A 295 9.90 29.49 -5.08
C GLY A 295 10.44 28.11 -5.47
N LYS A 296 11.66 27.82 -5.03
CA LYS A 296 12.33 26.54 -5.26
C LYS A 296 11.74 25.46 -4.37
N LEU A 297 11.47 24.27 -4.93
CA LEU A 297 11.01 23.11 -4.17
C LEU A 297 12.18 22.18 -3.82
N LEU A 298 12.24 21.75 -2.56
CA LEU A 298 13.09 20.64 -2.08
C LEU A 298 12.20 19.66 -1.32
N ARG A 299 12.28 18.36 -1.65
CA ARG A 299 11.41 17.35 -1.05
C ARG A 299 12.06 15.99 -0.86
N ASP A 300 11.40 15.14 -0.06
CA ASP A 300 11.78 13.75 0.22
C ASP A 300 13.20 13.62 0.80
N ILE A 301 13.60 14.57 1.66
CA ILE A 301 14.93 14.57 2.30
C ILE A 301 14.79 14.11 3.76
N GLY A 302 15.54 13.08 4.14
CA GLY A 302 15.51 12.54 5.52
C GLY A 302 15.90 13.59 6.57
N GLU A 303 17.08 14.19 6.43
CA GLU A 303 17.55 15.30 7.26
C GLU A 303 18.04 16.44 6.37
N PHE A 304 17.54 17.65 6.61
CA PHE A 304 17.84 18.81 5.77
C PHE A 304 18.14 20.06 6.60
N ALA A 305 19.26 20.73 6.33
CA ALA A 305 19.61 21.98 6.97
C ALA A 305 19.31 23.17 6.06
N VAL A 306 18.58 24.15 6.58
CA VAL A 306 18.33 25.45 5.94
C VAL A 306 19.29 26.46 6.54
N ASP A 307 20.20 26.96 5.72
CA ASP A 307 21.13 28.04 6.07
C ASP A 307 20.81 29.35 5.32
N GLN A 308 21.41 30.44 5.78
CA GLN A 308 21.24 31.75 5.16
C GLN A 308 21.59 31.73 3.66
N LYS A 309 22.68 31.05 3.29
CA LYS A 309 23.17 31.01 1.90
C LYS A 309 22.16 30.36 0.97
N LEU A 310 21.52 29.28 1.41
CA LEU A 310 20.48 28.59 0.67
C LEU A 310 19.27 29.50 0.46
N LEU A 311 18.81 30.19 1.51
CA LEU A 311 17.68 31.11 1.39
C LEU A 311 18.00 32.27 0.45
N GLU A 312 19.22 32.81 0.49
CA GLU A 312 19.69 33.86 -0.43
C GLU A 312 19.73 33.37 -1.88
N ALA A 313 20.24 32.15 -2.11
CA ALA A 313 20.32 31.56 -3.44
C ALA A 313 18.94 31.22 -4.02
N ALA A 314 18.04 30.69 -3.19
CA ALA A 314 16.69 30.30 -3.61
C ALA A 314 15.73 31.48 -3.76
N LYS A 315 15.98 32.59 -3.03
CA LYS A 315 15.08 33.73 -2.80
C LYS A 315 13.83 33.33 -2.02
N GLU A 316 13.06 32.39 -2.56
CA GLU A 316 11.93 31.71 -1.95
C GLU A 316 12.16 30.20 -2.02
N LEU A 317 11.85 29.50 -0.93
CA LEU A 317 12.11 28.08 -0.74
C LEU A 317 10.90 27.41 -0.09
N THR A 318 10.38 26.37 -0.73
CA THR A 318 9.46 25.42 -0.12
C THR A 318 10.19 24.11 0.16
N VAL A 319 10.12 23.63 1.40
CA VAL A 319 10.61 22.31 1.81
C VAL A 319 9.41 21.42 2.14
N ALA A 320 9.28 20.29 1.44
CA ALA A 320 8.12 19.40 1.56
C ALA A 320 8.51 17.94 1.88
N ASP A 321 7.68 17.20 2.60
CA ASP A 321 7.85 15.75 2.84
C ASP A 321 9.23 15.36 3.41
N CYS A 322 9.82 16.21 4.26
CA CYS A 322 11.13 15.97 4.86
C CYS A 322 11.02 15.40 6.28
N GLY A 323 11.93 14.49 6.65
CA GLY A 323 11.92 13.86 7.97
C GLY A 323 12.22 14.86 9.09
N CYS A 324 13.37 15.52 9.04
CA CYS A 324 13.79 16.56 9.96
C CYS A 324 14.38 17.76 9.21
N VAL A 325 13.83 18.96 9.44
CA VAL A 325 14.32 20.22 8.89
C VAL A 325 14.98 21.05 9.98
N LYS A 326 16.26 21.35 9.84
CA LYS A 326 17.03 22.15 10.78
C LYS A 326 17.25 23.56 10.23
N VAL A 327 16.62 24.55 10.83
CA VAL A 327 16.91 25.96 10.56
C VAL A 327 18.11 26.36 11.40
N VAL A 328 19.24 26.61 10.76
CA VAL A 328 20.50 26.89 11.47
C VAL A 328 20.52 28.34 12.00
N GLU A 329 21.39 28.61 12.96
CA GLU A 329 21.35 29.84 13.79
C GLU A 329 21.60 31.15 13.04
N ASP A 330 22.16 31.09 11.83
CA ASP A 330 22.41 32.29 11.02
C ASP A 330 21.17 32.81 10.27
N VAL A 331 20.05 32.07 10.34
CA VAL A 331 18.79 32.43 9.70
C VAL A 331 17.94 33.31 10.63
N THR A 332 17.55 34.50 10.16
CA THR A 332 16.71 35.43 10.94
C THR A 332 15.21 35.27 10.64
N ALA A 333 14.35 35.78 11.53
CA ALA A 333 12.91 35.82 11.29
C ALA A 333 12.55 36.60 10.02
N GLU A 334 13.25 37.69 9.70
CA GLU A 334 13.06 38.46 8.46
C GLU A 334 13.45 37.67 7.21
N GLN A 335 14.44 36.77 7.32
CA GLN A 335 14.85 35.92 6.20
C GLN A 335 13.92 34.73 5.99
N ILE A 336 13.18 34.31 7.02
CA ILE A 336 12.15 33.27 6.95
C ILE A 336 10.86 33.86 6.38
N LYS A 337 10.52 35.07 6.84
CA LYS A 337 9.32 35.78 6.40
C LYS A 337 9.27 35.88 4.88
N ASP A 338 8.18 35.39 4.33
CA ASP A 338 7.85 35.31 2.89
C ASP A 338 8.87 34.54 2.02
N ARG A 339 9.82 33.81 2.61
CA ARG A 339 10.92 33.15 1.88
C ARG A 339 11.11 31.68 2.22
N LEU A 340 10.71 31.21 3.40
CA LEU A 340 10.76 29.80 3.77
C LEU A 340 9.36 29.28 4.08
N PHE A 341 8.97 28.21 3.40
CA PHE A 341 7.68 27.54 3.57
C PHE A 341 7.92 26.05 3.81
N LEU A 342 7.23 25.46 4.79
CA LEU A 342 7.38 24.04 5.13
C LEU A 342 6.05 23.31 4.90
N LYS A 343 6.11 22.11 4.34
CA LYS A 343 4.92 21.29 4.07
C LYS A 343 5.16 19.84 4.46
N ASP A 344 4.28 19.25 5.25
CA ASP A 344 4.27 17.82 5.56
C ASP A 344 5.63 17.29 6.10
N CYS A 345 6.36 18.12 6.84
CA CYS A 345 7.64 17.72 7.45
C CYS A 345 7.43 17.06 8.82
N GLY A 346 8.21 16.01 9.12
CA GLY A 346 8.10 15.26 10.38
C GLY A 346 8.44 16.11 11.60
N ALA A 347 9.63 16.72 11.60
CA ALA A 347 10.10 17.59 12.67
C ALA A 347 10.86 18.82 12.14
N VAL A 348 10.78 19.92 12.88
CA VAL A 348 11.51 21.16 12.59
C VAL A 348 12.29 21.59 13.83
N GLU A 349 13.62 21.59 13.71
CA GLU A 349 14.55 22.11 14.71
C GLU A 349 14.91 23.56 14.39
N CYS A 350 14.60 24.48 15.30
CA CYS A 350 14.94 25.90 15.14
C CYS A 350 15.11 26.60 16.49
N ALA A 351 15.65 27.81 16.48
CA ALA A 351 15.66 28.67 17.66
C ALA A 351 14.21 28.99 18.10
N GLU A 352 13.94 29.07 19.40
CA GLU A 352 12.59 29.27 19.95
C GLU A 352 11.89 30.50 19.37
N GLU A 353 12.66 31.58 19.18
CA GLU A 353 12.20 32.85 18.58
C GLU A 353 11.71 32.70 17.13
N LEU A 354 12.16 31.69 16.38
CA LEU A 354 11.75 31.44 14.99
C LEU A 354 10.51 30.55 14.88
N GLN A 355 10.14 29.83 15.95
CA GLN A 355 9.03 28.87 15.91
C GLN A 355 7.69 29.53 15.55
N GLY A 356 7.43 30.73 16.07
CA GLY A 356 6.19 31.44 15.83
C GLY A 356 5.98 31.76 14.35
N ILE A 357 7.01 32.28 13.68
CA ILE A 357 6.92 32.62 12.25
C ILE A 357 6.93 31.38 11.37
N LEU A 358 7.73 30.36 11.70
CA LEU A 358 7.75 29.12 10.94
C LEU A 358 6.40 28.42 11.00
N ARG A 359 5.73 28.37 12.16
CA ARG A 359 4.37 27.82 12.28
C ARG A 359 3.35 28.53 11.39
N LEU A 360 3.49 29.83 11.19
CA LEU A 360 2.60 30.59 10.29
C LEU A 360 2.86 30.29 8.80
N GLN A 361 4.06 29.83 8.46
CA GLN A 361 4.49 29.52 7.09
C GLN A 361 4.58 28.02 6.82
N SER A 362 4.09 27.21 7.76
CA SER A 362 4.13 25.76 7.70
C SER A 362 2.74 25.18 7.62
N ASP A 363 2.59 24.12 6.84
CA ASP A 363 1.40 23.29 6.77
C ASP A 363 1.79 21.83 7.02
N GLY A 364 0.99 21.08 7.77
CA GLY A 364 1.26 19.64 8.01
C GLY A 364 2.54 19.27 8.80
N VAL A 365 3.17 20.19 9.54
CA VAL A 365 4.39 19.87 10.32
C VAL A 365 4.07 19.10 11.60
N GLY A 366 4.72 17.95 11.81
CA GLY A 366 4.47 17.06 12.95
C GLY A 366 4.93 17.60 14.30
N ALA A 367 6.13 18.16 14.37
CA ALA A 367 6.68 18.74 15.60
C ALA A 367 7.62 19.92 15.34
N PHE A 368 7.62 20.90 16.25
CA PHE A 368 8.67 21.91 16.33
C PHE A 368 9.40 21.73 17.66
N SER A 369 10.73 21.68 17.61
CA SER A 369 11.58 21.59 18.79
C SER A 369 12.54 22.79 18.84
N GLY A 370 12.72 23.31 20.06
CA GLY A 370 13.87 24.15 20.38
C GLY A 370 15.13 23.29 20.38
N LYS A 371 16.29 23.91 20.25
CA LYS A 371 17.59 23.23 20.26
C LYS A 371 17.93 22.71 21.67
N GLU A 372 17.14 21.81 22.22
CA GLU A 372 17.55 20.87 23.25
C GLU A 372 17.62 19.49 22.60
N ALA A 373 18.77 18.84 22.79
CA ALA A 373 19.16 17.61 22.13
C ALA A 373 18.00 16.61 22.06
N ILE A 374 17.65 16.19 20.84
CA ILE A 374 17.16 14.84 20.63
C ILE A 374 18.34 13.93 20.98
N GLN A 375 18.55 13.70 22.28
CA GLN A 375 19.09 12.43 22.72
C GLN A 375 18.06 11.43 22.21
N GLY A 376 18.48 10.68 21.19
CA GLY A 376 17.71 9.58 20.66
C GLY A 376 17.15 8.79 21.82
N VAL A 377 15.94 8.27 21.62
CA VAL A 377 15.42 7.17 22.42
C VAL A 377 16.41 6.03 22.26
N GLU A 378 17.44 6.03 23.11
CA GLU A 378 18.29 4.89 23.32
C GLU A 378 17.35 3.80 23.80
N ASN A 379 17.18 2.80 22.94
CA ASN A 379 16.66 1.51 23.32
C ASN A 379 17.31 1.15 24.65
N SER A 380 16.49 1.17 25.70
CA SER A 380 16.88 0.68 27.01
C SER A 380 17.13 -0.82 26.81
N ILE A 381 18.38 -1.18 26.53
CA ILE A 381 18.85 -2.55 26.70
C ILE A 381 18.82 -2.75 28.20
N GLY A 382 17.66 -3.16 28.68
CA GLY A 382 17.47 -3.56 30.06
C GLY A 382 18.49 -4.64 30.36
N GLU A 383 19.33 -4.36 31.36
CA GLU A 383 20.27 -5.30 31.95
C GLU A 383 19.62 -6.66 32.13
N ALA A 384 20.31 -7.69 31.66
CA ALA A 384 19.92 -9.07 31.88
C ALA A 384 20.08 -9.39 33.38
N ASP A 385 19.00 -9.22 34.13
CA ASP A 385 18.84 -9.92 35.40
C ASP A 385 18.86 -11.42 35.06
N GLY A 386 19.81 -12.18 35.63
CA GLY A 386 20.12 -13.58 35.28
C GLY A 386 18.98 -14.59 35.52
N LYS A 387 17.78 -14.10 35.84
CA LYS A 387 16.56 -14.83 36.19
C LYS A 387 15.48 -14.82 35.10
N VAL A 388 15.60 -13.98 34.07
CA VAL A 388 14.61 -13.89 32.97
C VAL A 388 15.21 -14.35 31.65
N THR A 389 14.63 -15.40 31.07
CA THR A 389 14.91 -15.81 29.68
C THR A 389 13.96 -15.04 28.77
N LYS A 390 14.49 -14.19 27.89
CA LYS A 390 13.70 -13.44 26.91
C LYS A 390 13.87 -14.04 25.52
N ILE A 391 12.75 -14.23 24.83
CA ILE A 391 12.70 -14.65 23.43
C ILE A 391 12.01 -13.54 22.65
N SER A 392 12.72 -12.97 21.68
CA SER A 392 12.17 -12.02 20.72
C SER A 392 12.45 -12.54 19.33
N ALA A 393 11.41 -12.96 18.61
CA ALA A 393 11.52 -13.58 17.30
C ALA A 393 10.25 -13.34 16.48
N MET A 394 10.34 -13.43 15.15
CA MET A 394 9.13 -13.39 14.30
C MET A 394 8.22 -14.59 14.54
N LYS A 395 8.80 -15.77 14.77
CA LYS A 395 8.07 -17.00 15.09
C LYS A 395 8.81 -17.79 16.16
N TYR A 396 8.06 -18.36 17.09
CA TYR A 396 8.60 -19.25 18.11
C TYR A 396 7.76 -20.53 18.20
N VAL A 397 8.44 -21.66 18.38
CA VAL A 397 7.83 -22.97 18.65
C VAL A 397 8.36 -23.44 19.99
N MET A 398 7.46 -23.82 20.89
CA MET A 398 7.81 -24.24 22.25
C MET A 398 7.77 -25.75 22.46
#